data_AF-A0A7M5XB17-F1
#
_entry.id   AF-A0A7M5XB17-F1
#
_cell.length_a   1.000
_cell.length_b   1.000
_cell.length_c   1.000
_cell.angle_alpha   90.00
_cell.angle_beta   90.00
_cell.angle_gamma   90.00
#
_symmetry.space_group_name_H-M   'P 1'
#
loop_
_entity.id
_entity.type
_entity.pdbx_description
1 polymer ?
#
loop_
_entity_poly.entity_id
_entity_poly.type
_entity_poly.pdbx_seq_one_letter_code
_entity_poly.pdbx_strand_id
1 'polypeptide(L)'
;MNTAASKKRTTSSTKSKTGKQPTRHSARHDVASQQKETQIRKKIKRLNDALDGDPVDIELLRRMMITADGSVTDDLRCKVWPKLLNVDVFNKPKKKKADEELKEFQSNIWWHQVNLDVSRAHRRFPVGSRMSRKRVLQQQLTNIIMRVLCRHPELHYYQGYHDIAVTLLRVVGEELAFSLLEQLSTNHIRDFMDKNMNRTNRMLSLFYAVLSKVDQQLEQFLLR
;
A
#
# COMPACT_ATOMS: atom_id res chain seq x y z
N MET A 1 -62.94 20.75 49.36
CA MET A 1 -62.05 19.86 48.61
C MET A 1 -62.62 19.69 47.21
N ASN A 2 -62.03 20.35 46.21
CA ASN A 2 -62.20 19.95 44.80
C ASN A 2 -61.01 20.49 44.00
N THR A 3 -60.42 19.58 43.24
CA THR A 3 -59.07 19.61 42.70
C THR A 3 -59.04 20.22 41.31
N ALA A 4 -57.90 20.86 41.01
CA ALA A 4 -57.61 21.64 39.82
C ALA A 4 -57.51 20.83 38.52
N ALA A 5 -57.88 21.48 37.40
CA ALA A 5 -57.53 21.07 36.05
C ALA A 5 -56.78 22.18 35.32
N SER A 6 -55.76 21.73 34.59
CA SER A 6 -54.68 22.44 33.90
C SER A 6 -55.13 23.41 32.79
N LYS A 7 -54.42 24.55 32.65
CA LYS A 7 -54.37 25.33 31.40
C LYS A 7 -52.96 25.81 31.09
N LYS A 8 -52.53 25.48 29.87
CA LYS A 8 -51.24 25.72 29.23
C LYS A 8 -50.85 27.21 29.21
N ARG A 9 -49.57 27.50 29.44
CA ARG A 9 -48.95 28.81 29.23
C ARG A 9 -47.78 28.65 28.26
N THR A 10 -47.95 29.20 27.07
CA THR A 10 -46.93 29.36 26.03
C THR A 10 -45.95 30.45 26.46
N THR A 11 -44.64 30.16 26.41
CA THR A 11 -43.60 31.20 26.46
C THR A 11 -42.57 30.92 25.37
N SER A 12 -42.40 31.92 24.52
CA SER A 12 -41.41 32.05 23.45
C SER A 12 -40.03 32.36 24.06
N SER A 13 -39.00 31.62 23.65
CA SER A 13 -37.60 31.94 23.96
C SER A 13 -36.81 32.07 22.66
N THR A 14 -36.45 33.32 22.37
CA THR A 14 -35.62 33.79 21.27
C THR A 14 -34.18 33.31 21.48
N LYS A 15 -33.68 32.41 20.62
CA LYS A 15 -32.24 32.08 20.54
C LYS A 15 -31.52 33.12 19.67
N SER A 16 -30.68 33.92 20.31
CA SER A 16 -29.71 34.81 19.68
C SER A 16 -28.68 34.02 18.87
N LYS A 17 -28.59 34.30 17.57
CA LYS A 17 -27.49 33.84 16.70
C LYS A 17 -26.29 34.77 16.89
N THR A 18 -25.32 34.38 17.71
CA THR A 18 -23.98 34.99 17.69
C THR A 18 -23.20 34.40 16.51
N GLY A 19 -23.18 35.10 15.38
CA GLY A 19 -22.29 34.81 14.27
C GLY A 19 -20.85 35.17 14.63
N LYS A 20 -20.03 34.16 14.96
CA LYS A 20 -18.57 34.32 15.01
C LYS A 20 -18.07 34.46 13.58
N GLN A 21 -17.56 35.64 13.20
CA GLN A 21 -16.83 35.80 11.96
C GLN A 21 -15.54 34.96 11.99
N PRO A 22 -15.22 34.22 10.92
CA PRO A 22 -14.01 33.41 10.87
C PRO A 22 -12.78 34.32 10.89
N THR A 23 -11.81 33.99 11.74
CA THR A 23 -10.54 34.72 11.82
C THR A 23 -9.77 34.57 10.50
N ARG A 24 -9.01 35.60 10.10
CA ARG A 24 -8.20 35.60 8.85
C ARG A 24 -7.31 34.36 8.67
N HIS A 25 -6.88 33.74 9.78
CA HIS A 25 -6.10 32.51 9.78
C HIS A 25 -6.93 31.27 9.42
N SER A 26 -8.18 31.18 9.87
CA SER A 26 -9.13 30.11 9.52
C SER A 26 -9.47 30.18 8.03
N ALA A 27 -9.79 31.37 7.52
CA ALA A 27 -10.14 31.56 6.12
C ALA A 27 -9.00 31.17 5.14
N ARG A 28 -7.74 31.46 5.50
CA ARG A 28 -6.57 31.03 4.70
C ARG A 28 -6.37 29.52 4.71
N HIS A 29 -6.58 28.87 5.85
CA HIS A 29 -6.49 27.42 5.97
C HIS A 29 -7.60 26.74 5.15
N ASP A 30 -8.82 27.27 5.17
CA ASP A 30 -9.97 26.76 4.41
C ASP A 30 -9.75 26.86 2.89
N VAL A 31 -9.21 27.98 2.41
CA VAL A 31 -8.88 28.18 0.98
C VAL A 31 -7.76 27.23 0.54
N ALA A 32 -6.69 27.07 1.33
CA ALA A 32 -5.61 26.14 1.00
C ALA A 32 -6.09 24.68 0.97
N SER A 33 -6.98 24.31 1.89
CA SER A 33 -7.60 22.98 1.96
C SER A 33 -8.46 22.71 0.72
N GLN A 34 -9.30 23.67 0.30
CA GLN A 34 -10.12 23.57 -0.91
C GLN A 34 -9.30 23.50 -2.20
N GLN A 35 -8.19 24.26 -2.27
CA GLN A 35 -7.27 24.21 -3.41
C GLN A 35 -6.63 22.84 -3.55
N LYS A 36 -6.15 22.26 -2.44
CA LYS A 36 -5.58 20.91 -2.42
C LYS A 36 -6.60 19.86 -2.85
N GLU A 37 -7.83 19.92 -2.35
CA GLU A 37 -8.89 18.99 -2.75
C GLU A 37 -9.21 19.09 -4.25
N THR A 38 -9.23 20.31 -4.78
CA THR A 38 -9.45 20.55 -6.23
C THR A 38 -8.32 19.95 -7.08
N GLN A 39 -7.06 20.09 -6.65
CA GLN A 39 -5.92 19.48 -7.33
C GLN A 39 -6.00 17.95 -7.32
N ILE A 40 -6.37 17.38 -6.17
CA ILE A 40 -6.57 15.94 -6.02
C ILE A 40 -7.67 15.43 -6.97
N ARG A 41 -8.82 16.10 -7.04
CA ARG A 41 -9.92 15.72 -7.94
C ARG A 41 -9.49 15.77 -9.41
N LYS A 42 -8.77 16.82 -9.81
CA LYS A 42 -8.22 16.93 -11.19
C LYS A 42 -7.25 15.79 -11.49
N LYS A 43 -6.42 15.41 -10.52
CA LYS A 43 -5.48 14.30 -10.64
C LYS A 43 -6.19 12.95 -10.78
N ILE A 44 -7.20 12.68 -9.96
CA ILE A 44 -8.05 11.47 -10.07
C ILE A 44 -8.67 11.39 -11.47
N LYS A 45 -9.26 12.50 -11.95
CA LYS A 45 -9.88 12.54 -13.27
C LYS A 45 -8.89 12.16 -14.36
N ARG A 46 -7.72 12.81 -14.40
CA ARG A 46 -6.66 12.49 -15.38
C ARG A 46 -6.17 11.05 -15.31
N LEU A 47 -6.07 10.47 -14.11
CA LEU A 47 -5.69 9.07 -13.95
C LEU A 47 -6.76 8.12 -14.51
N ASN A 48 -8.04 8.41 -14.29
CA ASN A 48 -9.12 7.61 -14.88
C ASN A 48 -9.16 7.78 -16.41
N ASP A 49 -9.08 9.02 -16.91
CA ASP A 49 -9.04 9.28 -18.36
C ASP A 49 -7.88 8.51 -19.03
N ALA A 50 -6.72 8.41 -18.38
CA ALA A 50 -5.57 7.63 -18.85
C ALA A 50 -5.79 6.11 -18.82
N LEU A 51 -6.52 5.62 -17.80
CA LEU A 51 -6.87 4.21 -17.64
C LEU A 51 -7.94 3.76 -18.63
N ASP A 52 -8.85 4.66 -19.00
CA ASP A 52 -9.97 4.39 -19.91
C ASP A 52 -9.57 4.54 -21.38
N GLY A 53 -8.39 5.11 -21.67
CA GLY A 53 -7.84 5.22 -23.02
C GLY A 53 -7.44 3.88 -23.63
N ASP A 54 -7.51 3.79 -24.97
CA ASP A 54 -7.05 2.64 -25.76
C ASP A 54 -6.07 3.10 -26.86
N PRO A 55 -4.76 2.85 -26.74
CA PRO A 55 -4.10 2.13 -25.65
C PRO A 55 -4.03 2.96 -24.36
N VAL A 56 -3.93 2.26 -23.21
CA VAL A 56 -3.74 2.89 -21.90
C VAL A 56 -2.45 3.73 -21.88
N ASP A 57 -2.53 4.99 -21.44
CA ASP A 57 -1.38 5.90 -21.39
C ASP A 57 -0.49 5.62 -20.16
N ILE A 58 0.36 4.59 -20.28
CA ILE A 58 1.28 4.16 -19.22
C ILE A 58 2.25 5.27 -18.80
N GLU A 59 2.68 6.12 -19.73
CA GLU A 59 3.66 7.17 -19.45
C GLU A 59 3.04 8.30 -18.62
N LEU A 60 1.80 8.69 -18.91
CA LEU A 60 1.04 9.60 -18.05
C LEU A 60 0.82 8.99 -16.67
N LEU A 61 0.46 7.71 -16.57
CA LEU A 61 0.32 7.04 -15.27
C LEU A 61 1.63 7.11 -14.47
N ARG A 62 2.78 6.80 -15.06
CA ARG A 62 4.10 6.89 -14.41
C ARG A 62 4.39 8.30 -13.88
N ARG A 63 4.25 9.32 -14.73
CA ARG A 63 4.49 10.72 -14.33
C ARG A 63 3.58 11.14 -13.18
N MET A 64 2.30 10.77 -13.24
CA MET A 64 1.32 11.13 -12.22
C MET A 64 1.60 10.46 -10.87
N MET A 65 2.17 9.25 -10.87
CA MET A 65 2.57 8.54 -9.66
C MET A 65 3.79 9.14 -8.96
N ILE A 66 4.66 9.86 -9.68
CA ILE A 66 5.88 10.49 -9.12
C ILE A 66 5.57 11.81 -8.41
N THR A 67 4.51 12.53 -8.81
CA THR A 67 4.15 13.82 -8.19
C THR A 67 3.83 13.67 -6.69
N ALA A 68 4.02 14.74 -5.91
CA ALA A 68 4.02 14.74 -4.43
C ALA A 68 2.84 14.03 -3.75
N ASP A 69 1.65 14.02 -4.36
CA ASP A 69 0.46 13.36 -3.81
C ASP A 69 0.35 11.85 -4.16
N GLY A 70 1.27 11.29 -4.95
CA GLY A 70 1.29 9.87 -5.36
C GLY A 70 -0.01 9.37 -6.01
N SER A 71 -0.33 8.08 -5.91
CA SER A 71 -1.72 7.63 -6.16
C SER A 71 -2.60 8.14 -5.03
N VAL A 72 -3.64 8.88 -5.40
CA VAL A 72 -4.52 9.55 -4.43
C VAL A 72 -5.24 8.56 -3.50
N THR A 73 -5.64 7.39 -4.00
CA THR A 73 -6.43 6.39 -3.26
C THR A 73 -5.98 4.97 -3.52
N ASP A 74 -6.30 4.04 -2.61
CA ASP A 74 -6.06 2.60 -2.81
C ASP A 74 -6.85 2.05 -4.01
N ASP A 75 -8.08 2.53 -4.24
CA ASP A 75 -8.88 2.14 -5.41
C ASP A 75 -8.19 2.44 -6.73
N LEU A 76 -7.48 3.58 -6.81
CA LEU A 76 -6.67 3.90 -7.98
C LEU A 76 -5.41 3.03 -8.06
N ARG A 77 -4.75 2.72 -6.93
CA ARG A 77 -3.60 1.80 -6.90
C ARG A 77 -3.98 0.43 -7.47
N CYS A 78 -5.15 -0.09 -7.10
CA CYS A 78 -5.69 -1.36 -7.60
C CYS A 78 -5.82 -1.40 -9.13
N LYS A 79 -6.05 -0.26 -9.78
CA LYS A 79 -6.15 -0.17 -11.25
C LYS A 79 -4.83 0.15 -11.92
N VAL A 80 -4.03 1.04 -11.32
CA VAL A 80 -2.80 1.57 -11.91
C VAL A 80 -1.62 0.61 -11.76
N TRP A 81 -1.41 0.03 -10.57
CA TRP A 81 -0.24 -0.83 -10.32
C TRP A 81 -0.13 -2.03 -11.26
N PRO A 82 -1.23 -2.76 -11.57
CA PRO A 82 -1.16 -3.86 -12.52
C PRO A 82 -0.75 -3.39 -13.92
N LYS A 83 -1.21 -2.22 -14.36
CA LYS A 83 -0.81 -1.64 -15.65
C LYS A 83 0.67 -1.25 -15.66
N LEU A 84 1.18 -0.65 -14.58
CA LEU A 84 2.59 -0.27 -14.47
C LEU A 84 3.54 -1.47 -14.44
N LEU A 85 3.10 -2.58 -13.82
CA LEU A 85 3.86 -3.82 -13.73
C LEU A 85 3.59 -4.79 -14.89
N ASN A 86 2.73 -4.40 -15.84
CA ASN A 86 2.28 -5.24 -16.95
C ASN A 86 1.71 -6.59 -16.49
N VAL A 87 0.90 -6.57 -15.43
CA VAL A 87 0.20 -7.74 -14.88
C VAL A 87 -1.21 -7.81 -15.46
N ASP A 88 -1.55 -8.95 -16.06
CA ASP A 88 -2.90 -9.23 -16.51
C ASP A 88 -3.79 -9.64 -15.32
N VAL A 89 -4.73 -8.77 -14.98
CA VAL A 89 -5.69 -8.98 -13.88
C VAL A 89 -6.77 -10.01 -14.21
N PHE A 90 -6.97 -10.35 -15.48
CA PHE A 90 -7.95 -11.33 -15.92
C PHE A 90 -7.37 -12.74 -15.96
N ASN A 91 -6.06 -12.87 -16.15
CA ASN A 91 -5.35 -14.14 -16.06
C ASN A 91 -5.13 -14.55 -14.60
N LYS A 92 -6.15 -15.17 -14.01
CA LYS A 92 -6.08 -15.65 -12.63
C LYS A 92 -5.29 -16.95 -12.55
N PRO A 93 -4.29 -17.04 -11.67
CA PRO A 93 -3.57 -18.29 -11.45
C PRO A 93 -4.52 -19.37 -10.94
N LYS A 94 -4.39 -20.59 -11.46
CA LYS A 94 -5.19 -21.74 -11.01
C LYS A 94 -4.87 -22.03 -9.56
N LYS A 95 -5.86 -21.87 -8.68
CA LYS A 95 -5.74 -22.22 -7.27
C LYS A 95 -5.76 -23.74 -7.09
N LYS A 96 -4.78 -24.27 -6.37
CA LYS A 96 -4.83 -25.64 -5.83
C LYS A 96 -5.88 -25.72 -4.72
N LYS A 97 -6.27 -26.94 -4.34
CA LYS A 97 -7.09 -27.12 -3.14
C LYS A 97 -6.30 -26.64 -1.92
N ALA A 98 -6.99 -26.04 -0.95
CA ALA A 98 -6.36 -25.45 0.22
C ALA A 98 -5.43 -26.44 0.96
N ASP A 99 -5.84 -27.70 1.10
CA ASP A 99 -5.04 -28.73 1.78
C ASP A 99 -3.79 -29.14 0.99
N GLU A 100 -3.88 -29.18 -0.35
CA GLU A 100 -2.74 -29.50 -1.22
C GLU A 100 -1.73 -28.35 -1.20
N GLU A 101 -2.22 -27.12 -1.28
CA GLU A 101 -1.42 -25.90 -1.20
C GLU A 101 -0.70 -25.80 0.15
N LEU A 102 -1.39 -26.08 1.26
CA LEU A 102 -0.78 -26.05 2.58
C LEU A 102 0.34 -27.09 2.73
N LYS A 103 0.16 -28.31 2.21
CA LYS A 103 1.21 -29.35 2.24
C LYS A 103 2.45 -28.93 1.44
N GLU A 104 2.25 -28.34 0.27
CA GLU A 104 3.34 -27.81 -0.55
C GLU A 104 4.06 -26.64 0.14
N PHE A 105 3.32 -25.78 0.84
CA PHE A 105 3.94 -24.71 1.61
C PHE A 105 4.78 -25.27 2.75
N GLN A 106 4.26 -26.24 3.49
CA GLN A 106 4.95 -26.85 4.64
C GLN A 106 6.22 -27.62 4.25
N SER A 107 6.30 -28.13 3.02
CA SER A 107 7.51 -28.80 2.52
C SER A 107 8.59 -27.84 2.02
N ASN A 108 8.26 -26.57 1.81
CA ASN A 108 9.20 -25.56 1.36
C ASN A 108 10.17 -25.17 2.49
N ILE A 109 11.47 -25.05 2.16
CA ILE A 109 12.54 -24.75 3.11
C ILE A 109 12.34 -23.43 3.88
N TRP A 110 11.62 -22.46 3.29
CA TRP A 110 11.39 -21.14 3.89
C TRP A 110 10.15 -21.08 4.77
N TRP A 111 9.33 -22.14 4.82
CA TRP A 111 8.06 -22.17 5.55
C TRP A 111 8.17 -21.62 6.98
N HIS A 112 9.12 -22.14 7.74
CA HIS A 112 9.29 -21.75 9.14
C HIS A 112 9.68 -20.27 9.28
N GLN A 113 10.65 -19.82 8.47
CA GLN A 113 11.15 -18.44 8.49
C GLN A 113 10.04 -17.45 8.11
N VAL A 114 9.27 -17.74 7.06
CA VAL A 114 8.15 -16.90 6.63
C VAL A 114 7.12 -16.76 7.74
N ASN A 115 6.73 -17.86 8.40
CA ASN A 115 5.76 -17.81 9.50
C ASN A 115 6.28 -17.00 10.70
N LEU A 116 7.57 -17.13 11.04
CA LEU A 116 8.19 -16.34 12.10
C LEU A 116 8.13 -14.84 11.77
N ASP A 117 8.49 -14.44 10.56
CA ASP A 117 8.53 -13.03 10.18
C ASP A 117 7.12 -12.43 10.06
N VAL A 118 6.15 -13.18 9.51
CA VAL A 118 4.74 -12.78 9.48
C VAL A 118 4.14 -12.63 10.88
N SER A 119 4.56 -13.47 11.84
CA SER A 119 4.13 -13.33 13.23
C SER A 119 4.65 -12.03 13.86
N ARG A 120 5.88 -11.62 13.55
CA ARG A 120 6.53 -10.40 14.04
C ARG A 120 5.99 -9.13 13.38
N ALA A 121 5.42 -9.23 12.18
CA ALA A 121 4.79 -8.12 11.45
C ALA A 121 3.49 -7.58 12.10
N HIS A 122 3.11 -8.03 13.30
CA HIS A 122 1.90 -7.64 14.02
C HIS A 122 1.67 -6.12 14.10
N ARG A 123 2.75 -5.33 14.21
CA ARG A 123 2.70 -3.86 14.31
C ARG A 123 2.27 -3.16 13.01
N ARG A 124 2.29 -3.85 11.87
CA ARG A 124 1.88 -3.31 10.56
C ARG A 124 0.37 -3.37 10.34
N PHE A 125 -0.41 -3.97 11.26
CA PHE A 125 -1.87 -4.02 11.17
C PHE A 125 -2.53 -2.89 11.97
N PRO A 126 -3.68 -2.35 11.53
CA PRO A 126 -4.37 -1.26 12.24
C PRO A 126 -4.64 -1.58 13.71
N VAL A 127 -4.32 -0.62 14.58
CA VAL A 127 -4.60 -0.68 16.02
C VAL A 127 -6.13 -0.75 16.22
N GLY A 128 -6.61 -1.68 17.05
CA GLY A 128 -8.06 -1.89 17.28
C GLY A 128 -8.75 -2.88 16.33
N SER A 129 -8.04 -3.46 15.34
CA SER A 129 -8.58 -4.58 14.58
C SER A 129 -8.77 -5.82 15.46
N ARG A 130 -9.95 -6.47 15.37
CA ARG A 130 -10.23 -7.73 16.07
C ARG A 130 -9.12 -8.75 15.77
N MET A 131 -8.67 -9.49 16.79
CA MET A 131 -7.62 -10.51 16.67
C MET A 131 -7.88 -11.51 15.53
N SER A 132 -9.14 -11.83 15.25
CA SER A 132 -9.55 -12.67 14.13
C SER A 132 -9.16 -12.09 12.77
N ARG A 133 -9.38 -10.78 12.54
CA ARG A 133 -9.02 -10.12 11.28
C ARG A 133 -7.51 -10.08 11.06
N LYS A 134 -6.73 -9.90 12.13
CA LYS A 134 -5.26 -9.94 12.07
C LYS A 134 -4.76 -11.33 11.66
N ARG A 135 -5.32 -12.40 12.23
CA ARG A 135 -4.99 -13.78 11.86
C ARG A 135 -5.30 -14.08 10.40
N VAL A 136 -6.43 -13.61 9.90
CA VAL A 136 -6.77 -13.75 8.46
C VAL A 136 -5.72 -13.06 7.60
N LEU A 137 -5.36 -11.81 7.88
CA LEU A 137 -4.36 -11.10 7.09
C LEU A 137 -2.97 -11.75 7.18
N GLN A 138 -2.59 -12.29 8.34
CA GLN A 138 -1.34 -13.04 8.49
C GLN A 138 -1.36 -14.32 7.64
N GLN A 139 -2.47 -15.06 7.65
CA GLN A 139 -2.62 -16.24 6.80
C GLN A 139 -2.52 -15.87 5.31
N GLN A 140 -3.21 -14.81 4.89
CA GLN A 140 -3.13 -14.31 3.51
C GLN A 140 -1.71 -13.88 3.13
N LEU A 141 -1.01 -13.22 4.04
CA LEU A 141 0.38 -12.81 3.85
C LEU A 141 1.31 -14.02 3.67
N THR A 142 1.18 -15.03 4.53
CA THR A 142 1.91 -16.30 4.39
C THR A 142 1.58 -16.96 3.05
N ASN A 143 0.30 -17.07 2.69
CA ASN A 143 -0.11 -17.67 1.42
C ASN A 143 0.55 -16.97 0.22
N ILE A 144 0.47 -15.64 0.15
CA ILE A 144 1.04 -14.87 -0.96
C ILE A 144 2.54 -15.12 -1.10
N ILE A 145 3.29 -15.05 0.00
CA ILE A 145 4.74 -15.26 0.01
C ILE A 145 5.06 -16.70 -0.42
N MET A 146 4.39 -17.69 0.18
CA MET A 146 4.66 -19.09 -0.10
C MET A 146 4.26 -19.50 -1.53
N ARG A 147 3.17 -18.96 -2.08
CA ARG A 147 2.81 -19.19 -3.49
C ARG A 147 3.94 -18.75 -4.43
N VAL A 148 4.54 -17.58 -4.19
CA VAL A 148 5.68 -17.11 -5.01
C VAL A 148 6.87 -18.05 -4.86
N LEU A 149 7.26 -18.39 -3.64
CA LEU A 149 8.44 -19.23 -3.37
C LEU A 149 8.28 -20.68 -3.86
N CYS A 150 7.07 -21.24 -3.83
CA CYS A 150 6.81 -22.58 -4.36
C CYS A 150 6.75 -22.59 -5.89
N ARG A 151 6.31 -21.49 -6.52
CA ARG A 151 6.24 -21.37 -7.98
C ARG A 151 7.58 -21.00 -8.61
N HIS A 152 8.45 -20.35 -7.84
CA HIS A 152 9.79 -19.92 -8.24
C HIS A 152 10.84 -20.46 -7.26
N PRO A 153 11.17 -21.77 -7.33
CA PRO A 153 12.12 -22.41 -6.40
C PRO A 153 13.55 -21.84 -6.49
N GLU A 154 13.87 -21.08 -7.54
CA GLU A 154 15.13 -20.35 -7.68
C GLU A 154 15.25 -19.14 -6.73
N LEU A 155 14.12 -18.64 -6.22
CA LEU A 155 14.09 -17.47 -5.34
C LEU A 155 14.37 -17.86 -3.88
N HIS A 156 15.26 -17.10 -3.25
CA HIS A 156 15.66 -17.26 -1.88
C HIS A 156 14.99 -16.18 -1.03
N TYR A 157 14.27 -16.59 0.02
CA TYR A 157 13.61 -15.65 0.92
C TYR A 157 14.66 -14.85 1.71
N TYR A 158 14.48 -13.53 1.78
CA TYR A 158 15.27 -12.65 2.64
C TYR A 158 14.40 -11.94 3.67
N GLN A 159 14.98 -11.63 4.82
CA GLN A 159 14.28 -10.93 5.89
C GLN A 159 13.93 -9.49 5.46
N GLY A 160 12.64 -9.18 5.45
CA GLY A 160 12.09 -7.91 4.94
C GLY A 160 11.21 -8.08 3.70
N TYR A 161 11.28 -9.21 3.00
CA TYR A 161 10.39 -9.51 1.86
C TYR A 161 8.90 -9.46 2.25
N HIS A 162 8.57 -9.88 3.48
CA HIS A 162 7.20 -9.81 4.00
C HIS A 162 6.67 -8.38 4.15
N ASP A 163 7.53 -7.37 4.35
CA ASP A 163 7.10 -5.96 4.43
C ASP A 163 6.62 -5.44 3.06
N ILE A 164 7.21 -5.93 1.96
CA ILE A 164 6.73 -5.65 0.60
C ILE A 164 5.37 -6.32 0.40
N ALA A 165 5.28 -7.62 0.71
CA ALA A 165 4.07 -8.41 0.53
C ALA A 165 2.88 -7.88 1.34
N VAL A 166 3.08 -7.47 2.60
CA VAL A 166 2.00 -6.90 3.42
C VAL A 166 1.52 -5.56 2.89
N THR A 167 2.42 -4.76 2.30
CA THR A 167 2.05 -3.47 1.69
C THR A 167 1.14 -3.69 0.48
N LEU A 168 1.46 -4.65 -0.38
CA LEU A 168 0.60 -5.05 -1.49
C LEU A 168 -0.74 -5.59 -0.99
N LEU A 169 -0.72 -6.55 -0.06
CA LEU A 169 -1.94 -7.16 0.50
C LEU A 169 -2.90 -6.10 1.06
N ARG A 170 -2.37 -5.09 1.76
CA ARG A 170 -3.19 -4.03 2.36
C ARG A 170 -3.86 -3.11 1.35
N VAL A 171 -3.25 -2.94 0.17
CA VAL A 171 -3.76 -2.04 -0.87
C VAL A 171 -4.67 -2.78 -1.83
N VAL A 172 -4.20 -3.92 -2.37
CA VAL A 172 -4.85 -4.57 -3.52
C VAL A 172 -5.55 -5.90 -3.18
N GLY A 173 -5.45 -6.37 -1.93
CA GLY A 173 -6.00 -7.65 -1.51
C GLY A 173 -5.17 -8.86 -1.98
N GLU A 174 -5.57 -10.06 -1.57
CA GLU A 174 -4.72 -11.26 -1.67
C GLU A 174 -4.36 -11.67 -3.10
N GLU A 175 -5.35 -11.80 -3.98
CA GLU A 175 -5.14 -12.31 -5.34
C GLU A 175 -4.25 -11.41 -6.16
N LEU A 176 -4.56 -10.11 -6.17
CA LEU A 176 -3.78 -9.16 -6.94
C LEU A 176 -2.41 -8.95 -6.30
N ALA A 177 -2.31 -8.96 -4.97
CA ALA A 177 -1.02 -8.88 -4.30
C ALA A 177 -0.11 -10.04 -4.67
N PHE A 178 -0.63 -11.26 -4.83
CA PHE A 178 0.14 -12.39 -5.34
C PHE A 178 0.69 -12.12 -6.73
N SER A 179 -0.15 -11.76 -7.70
CA SER A 179 0.30 -11.51 -9.08
C SER A 179 1.30 -10.34 -9.16
N LEU A 180 1.08 -9.26 -8.41
CA LEU A 180 2.02 -8.13 -8.35
C LEU A 180 3.35 -8.54 -7.68
N LEU A 181 3.29 -9.31 -6.59
CA LEU A 181 4.48 -9.74 -5.88
C LEU A 181 5.31 -10.71 -6.71
N GLU A 182 4.68 -11.65 -7.42
CA GLU A 182 5.35 -12.56 -8.36
C GLU A 182 6.12 -11.76 -9.43
N GLN A 183 5.47 -10.77 -10.04
CA GLN A 183 6.07 -9.94 -11.07
C GLN A 183 7.20 -9.05 -10.53
N LEU A 184 7.07 -8.53 -9.30
CA LEU A 184 8.18 -7.81 -8.66
C LEU A 184 9.35 -8.75 -8.38
N SER A 185 9.09 -9.95 -7.88
CA SER A 185 10.10 -10.91 -7.43
C SER A 185 10.90 -11.53 -8.55
N THR A 186 10.29 -11.70 -9.72
CA THR A 186 10.96 -12.22 -10.91
C THR A 186 11.72 -11.16 -11.69
N ASN A 187 11.47 -9.87 -11.41
CA ASN A 187 12.06 -8.74 -12.13
C ASN A 187 12.80 -7.76 -11.20
N HIS A 188 12.05 -6.89 -10.53
CA HIS A 188 12.57 -5.70 -9.83
C HIS A 188 13.40 -6.02 -8.59
N ILE A 189 12.99 -7.03 -7.82
CA ILE A 189 13.64 -7.41 -6.56
C ILE A 189 14.34 -8.77 -6.65
N ARG A 190 14.44 -9.33 -7.87
CA ARG A 190 15.04 -10.64 -8.15
C ARG A 190 16.44 -10.77 -7.57
N ASP A 191 17.26 -9.73 -7.74
CA ASP A 191 18.66 -9.76 -7.33
C ASP A 191 18.84 -9.79 -5.80
N PHE A 192 17.83 -9.39 -5.03
CA PHE A 192 17.81 -9.53 -3.56
C PHE A 192 17.35 -10.91 -3.10
N MET A 193 16.77 -11.70 -4.02
CA MET A 193 16.32 -13.07 -3.78
C MET A 193 17.27 -14.10 -4.39
N ASP A 194 18.49 -13.69 -4.74
CA ASP A 194 19.54 -14.62 -5.19
C ASP A 194 20.11 -15.38 -3.98
N LYS A 195 20.73 -16.54 -4.24
CA LYS A 195 21.33 -17.40 -3.20
C LYS A 195 22.45 -16.69 -2.43
N ASN A 196 23.10 -15.73 -3.08
CA ASN A 196 24.20 -14.96 -2.53
C ASN A 196 23.99 -13.46 -2.76
N MET A 197 24.64 -12.65 -1.93
CA MET A 197 24.53 -11.19 -1.98
C MET A 197 25.37 -10.54 -3.09
N ASN A 198 25.99 -11.30 -4.00
CA ASN A 198 26.95 -10.72 -4.96
C ASN A 198 26.30 -9.69 -5.87
N ARG A 199 25.08 -9.96 -6.35
CA ARG A 199 24.32 -9.00 -7.17
C ARG A 199 23.93 -7.77 -6.39
N THR A 200 23.38 -7.97 -5.18
CA THR A 200 23.03 -6.89 -4.27
C THR A 200 24.24 -6.01 -3.95
N ASN A 201 25.40 -6.58 -3.68
CA ASN A 201 26.64 -5.85 -3.40
C ASN A 201 27.10 -5.03 -4.60
N ARG A 202 26.98 -5.54 -5.83
CA ARG A 202 27.24 -4.77 -7.05
C ARG A 202 26.25 -3.61 -7.23
N MET A 203 24.99 -3.79 -6.85
CA MET A 203 24.02 -2.69 -6.88
C MET A 203 24.34 -1.64 -5.79
N LEU A 204 24.71 -2.08 -4.59
CA LEU A 204 25.10 -1.18 -3.49
C LEU A 204 26.37 -0.40 -3.81
N SER A 205 27.32 -0.94 -4.57
CA SER A 205 28.51 -0.16 -4.96
C SER A 205 28.18 1.02 -5.87
N LEU A 206 27.09 0.95 -6.65
CA LEU A 206 26.59 2.08 -7.43
C LEU A 206 26.14 3.25 -6.55
N PHE A 207 25.74 3.00 -5.31
CA PHE A 207 25.37 4.07 -4.38
C PHE A 207 26.54 5.04 -4.16
N TYR A 208 27.76 4.52 -3.93
CA TYR A 208 28.94 5.35 -3.76
C TYR A 208 29.31 6.08 -5.06
N ALA A 209 29.15 5.44 -6.22
CA ALA A 209 29.36 6.09 -7.50
C ALA A 209 28.41 7.29 -7.70
N VAL A 210 27.13 7.14 -7.38
CA VAL A 210 26.15 8.23 -7.43
C VAL A 210 26.47 9.30 -6.38
N LEU A 211 26.77 8.89 -5.15
CA LEU A 211 27.09 9.81 -4.05
C LEU A 211 28.30 10.67 -4.39
N SER A 212 29.35 10.12 -4.98
CA SER A 212 30.53 10.87 -5.42
C SER A 212 30.22 12.00 -6.41
N LYS A 213 29.12 11.88 -7.18
CA LYS A 213 28.68 12.89 -8.15
C LYS A 213 27.79 13.98 -7.54
N VAL A 214 27.16 13.69 -6.40
CA VAL A 214 26.23 14.61 -5.73
C VAL A 214 26.89 15.32 -4.55
N ASP A 215 27.64 14.57 -3.74
CA ASP A 215 28.31 15.05 -2.54
C ASP A 215 29.59 14.22 -2.26
N GLN A 216 30.72 14.72 -2.77
CA GLN A 216 32.02 14.08 -2.60
C GLN A 216 32.52 14.13 -1.15
N GLN A 217 32.15 15.17 -0.38
CA GLN A 217 32.59 15.31 1.00
C GLN A 217 31.95 14.22 1.87
N LEU A 218 30.65 13.97 1.67
CA LEU A 218 29.94 12.90 2.35
C LEU A 218 30.44 11.52 1.93
N GLU A 219 30.72 11.30 0.64
CA GLU A 219 31.30 10.05 0.15
C GLU A 219 32.64 9.74 0.83
N GLN A 220 33.57 10.70 0.86
CA GLN A 220 34.85 10.53 1.54
C GLN A 220 34.71 10.29 3.04
N PHE A 221 33.71 10.89 3.69
CA PHE A 221 33.44 10.64 5.11
C PHE A 221 32.97 9.20 5.36
N LEU A 222 32.11 8.66 4.49
CA LEU A 222 31.57 7.30 4.62
C LEU A 222 32.56 6.19 4.24
N LEU A 223 33.56 6.48 3.40
CA LEU A 223 34.59 5.51 2.98
C LEU A 223 35.80 5.42 3.93
N ARG A 224 35.91 6.34 4.90
CA ARG A 224 36.93 6.30 5.96
C ARG A 224 36.57 5.29 7.04
#